data_AF-A0A370LR98-F1
#
_entry.id   AF-A0A370LR98-F1
#
_cell.length_a   1.000
_cell.length_b   1.000
_cell.length_c   1.000
_cell.angle_alpha   90.00
_cell.angle_beta   90.00
_cell.angle_gamma   90.00
#
_symmetry.space_group_name_H-M   'P 1'
#
loop_
_entity.id
_entity.type
_entity.pdbx_description
1 polymer ?
#
loop_
_entity_poly.entity_id
_entity_poly.type
_entity_poly.pdbx_seq_one_letter_code
_entity_poly.pdbx_strand_id
1 'polypeptide(L)'
;MVNLDDLELNDILSRSGRPAVHVRRRRNDQGEVLSNESSSHYQWTSSDGDKFFPAGRPYNTLPPGLWEPKYCHSRGYFCEKLKCNTNDLLEFPETHCERVVKEIRKFWDREERFRKNNLVYKRGIILWGPPGSGKSSTIKLVLKDVFERNGVAMKFDQPPMFLEVVRIFRKIEPNTPLVVLMEDIDAIIEEWGETDVLNILDGVEVLDKVVYLATTNYPEKLGERIINRPSRFDRRFKMPHPGRKSRRLYFEHLLKTNEYQIDIDKWVKDTEGMSISHLKELFIAVCILEDDYKSVIKTLQTMVEETVSSNEDGNNLGFAQFKNEED
;
A
#
# COMPACT_ATOMS: atom_id res chain seq x y z
N MET A 1 63.97 -6.86 21.62
CA MET A 1 64.58 -5.56 22.01
C MET A 1 63.96 -4.52 21.09
N VAL A 2 63.01 -3.68 21.45
CA VAL A 2 62.39 -3.30 22.73
C VAL A 2 60.88 -3.15 22.45
N ASN A 3 60.02 -3.75 23.29
CA ASN A 3 58.58 -3.47 23.30
C ASN A 3 58.39 -2.06 23.87
N LEU A 4 57.76 -1.17 23.10
CA LEU A 4 57.19 0.06 23.64
C LEU A 4 55.78 -0.30 24.14
N ASP A 5 55.57 -0.15 25.44
CA ASP A 5 54.30 -0.42 26.12
C ASP A 5 53.19 0.52 25.62
N ASP A 6 51.99 -0.04 25.41
CA ASP A 6 50.74 0.66 25.04
C ASP A 6 50.29 1.74 26.05
N LEU A 7 51.02 1.91 27.15
CA LEU A 7 50.78 2.93 28.18
C LEU A 7 51.34 4.32 27.80
N GLU A 8 52.37 4.43 26.96
CA GLU A 8 52.90 5.74 26.55
C GLU A 8 52.08 6.40 25.43
N LEU A 9 51.43 5.62 24.56
CA LEU A 9 50.61 6.17 23.47
C LEU A 9 49.32 6.84 23.97
N ASN A 10 48.75 6.33 25.07
CA ASN A 10 47.54 6.89 25.66
C ASN A 10 47.79 8.21 26.42
N ASP A 11 49.01 8.45 26.89
CA ASP A 11 49.37 9.69 27.60
C ASP A 11 49.64 10.87 26.64
N ILE A 12 49.89 10.58 25.35
CA ILE A 12 50.01 11.59 24.29
C ILE A 12 48.62 12.05 23.80
N LEU A 13 47.63 11.16 23.79
CA LEU A 13 46.26 11.46 23.34
C LEU A 13 45.40 12.15 24.42
N SER A 14 45.80 12.10 25.69
CA SER A 14 45.08 12.74 26.81
C SER A 14 45.28 14.27 26.90
N ARG A 15 46.23 14.84 26.14
CA ARG A 15 46.61 16.27 26.24
C ARG A 15 46.00 17.20 25.19
N SER A 16 45.20 16.73 24.24
CA SER A 16 44.47 17.62 23.32
C SER A 16 43.03 17.83 23.78
N GLY A 17 42.82 18.80 24.67
CA GLY A 17 41.50 19.14 25.19
C GLY A 17 40.51 19.65 24.13
N ARG A 18 39.37 18.95 24.01
CA ARG A 18 38.08 19.50 23.57
C ARG A 18 36.97 18.94 24.48
N PRO A 19 35.99 19.76 24.89
CA PRO A 19 35.09 19.41 25.99
C PRO A 19 34.07 18.33 25.58
N ALA A 20 33.84 17.38 26.50
CA ALA A 20 32.80 16.38 26.38
C ALA A 20 31.40 17.02 26.44
N VAL A 21 30.60 16.80 25.40
CA VAL A 21 29.19 17.18 25.36
C VAL A 21 28.43 16.36 26.43
N HIS A 22 27.99 17.02 27.50
CA HIS A 22 27.14 16.41 28.51
C HIS A 22 25.75 16.13 27.95
N VAL A 23 25.45 14.86 27.67
CA VAL A 23 24.09 14.40 27.38
C VAL A 23 23.31 14.35 28.69
N ARG A 24 22.35 15.27 28.87
CA ARG A 24 21.41 15.24 30.00
C ARG A 24 20.55 13.97 29.93
N ARG A 25 20.73 13.07 30.90
CA ARG A 25 19.87 11.88 31.09
C ARG A 25 18.47 12.34 31.56
N ARG A 26 17.41 11.99 30.83
CA ARG A 26 16.04 12.05 31.36
C ARG A 26 15.80 10.80 32.22
N ARG A 27 15.35 11.01 33.46
CA ARG A 27 14.83 9.96 34.34
C ARG A 27 13.31 9.86 34.14
N ASN A 28 12.76 8.66 34.21
CA ASN A 28 11.33 8.44 34.45
C ASN A 28 11.06 8.45 35.97
N ASP A 29 9.79 8.57 36.36
CA ASP A 29 9.35 8.72 37.77
C ASP A 29 9.61 7.51 38.67
N GLN A 30 10.22 6.43 38.15
CA GLN A 30 10.58 5.23 38.89
C GLN A 30 12.10 5.01 39.02
N GLY A 31 12.93 5.95 38.56
CA GLY A 31 14.37 5.94 38.84
C GLY A 31 15.19 4.88 38.11
N GLU A 32 14.62 4.16 37.14
CA GLU A 32 15.37 3.23 36.29
C GLU A 32 16.17 3.98 35.22
N VAL A 33 17.45 3.64 35.10
CA VAL A 33 18.31 4.10 34.02
C VAL A 33 17.96 3.28 32.79
N LEU A 34 17.26 3.88 31.81
CA LEU A 34 17.16 3.33 30.46
C LEU A 34 18.59 3.23 29.90
N SER A 35 19.16 2.03 29.89
CA SER A 35 20.37 1.74 29.12
C SER A 35 20.02 1.92 27.64
N ASN A 36 20.50 3.00 27.03
CA ASN A 36 20.54 3.20 25.58
C ASN A 36 21.54 2.21 24.95
N GLU A 37 21.25 0.92 25.01
CA GLU A 37 21.93 -0.06 24.17
C GLU A 37 21.06 -0.35 22.95
N SER A 38 21.35 0.30 21.82
CA SER A 38 21.06 -0.30 20.50
C SER A 38 21.69 0.49 19.33
N SER A 39 22.98 0.82 19.41
CA SER A 39 23.78 1.01 18.18
C SER A 39 24.71 -0.19 18.02
N SER A 40 24.14 -1.38 17.85
CA SER A 40 24.93 -2.55 17.50
C SER A 40 25.18 -2.52 16.00
N HIS A 41 26.36 -2.06 15.62
CA HIS A 41 26.91 -2.40 14.31
C HIS A 41 27.24 -3.91 14.35
N TYR A 42 26.76 -4.68 13.37
CA TYR A 42 26.87 -6.15 13.39
C TYR A 42 27.98 -6.67 12.47
N GLN A 43 28.31 -5.93 11.42
CA GLN A 43 29.29 -6.34 10.41
C GLN A 43 29.83 -5.12 9.63
N TRP A 44 30.84 -5.34 8.80
CA TRP A 44 31.36 -4.33 7.86
C TRP A 44 30.72 -4.49 6.48
N THR A 45 30.47 -3.39 5.77
CA THR A 45 30.03 -3.37 4.38
C THR A 45 30.94 -2.47 3.54
N SER A 46 31.12 -2.77 2.26
CA SER A 46 31.90 -1.96 1.32
C SER A 46 31.32 -2.07 -0.08
N SER A 47 31.33 -0.97 -0.83
CA SER A 47 30.95 -0.94 -2.25
C SER A 47 32.12 -1.11 -3.21
N ASP A 48 33.35 -0.80 -2.77
CA ASP A 48 34.56 -0.77 -3.60
C ASP A 48 35.65 -1.76 -3.16
N GLY A 49 35.55 -2.31 -1.94
CA GLY A 49 36.56 -3.18 -1.34
C GLY A 49 37.69 -2.42 -0.64
N ASP A 50 37.76 -1.09 -0.79
CA ASP A 50 38.81 -0.24 -0.24
C ASP A 50 38.33 0.55 0.99
N LYS A 51 37.03 0.88 1.06
CA LYS A 51 36.42 1.61 2.17
C LYS A 51 35.32 0.79 2.81
N PHE A 52 35.48 0.52 4.10
CA PHE A 52 34.52 -0.25 4.90
C PHE A 52 33.73 0.65 5.83
N PHE A 53 32.42 0.44 5.87
CA PHE A 53 31.49 1.15 6.74
C PHE A 53 30.84 0.15 7.69
N PRO A 54 30.62 0.51 8.95
CA PRO A 54 29.94 -0.38 9.88
C PRO A 54 28.45 -0.46 9.50
N ALA A 55 27.92 -1.66 9.35
CA ALA A 55 26.54 -1.93 8.97
C ALA A 55 25.73 -2.43 10.16
N GLY A 56 24.43 -2.14 10.14
CA GLY A 56 23.47 -2.77 11.04
C GLY A 56 23.30 -4.26 10.76
N ARG A 57 22.27 -4.87 11.36
CA ARG A 57 21.97 -6.29 11.15
C ARG A 57 21.71 -6.58 9.66
N PRO A 58 22.46 -7.50 9.02
CA PRO A 58 22.18 -7.91 7.64
C PRO A 58 20.82 -8.56 7.50
N TYR A 59 20.18 -8.31 6.36
CA TYR A 59 19.09 -9.10 5.83
C TYR A 59 19.40 -9.43 4.38
N ASN A 60 19.26 -10.70 4.00
CA ASN A 60 19.49 -11.14 2.61
C ASN A 60 18.29 -10.81 1.71
N THR A 61 17.11 -10.66 2.30
CA THR A 61 15.86 -10.35 1.62
C THR A 61 15.08 -9.34 2.45
N LEU A 62 14.35 -8.48 1.76
CA LEU A 62 13.36 -7.60 2.34
C LEU A 62 12.21 -8.46 2.87
N PRO A 63 11.89 -8.42 4.17
CA PRO A 63 10.81 -9.22 4.71
C PRO A 63 9.46 -8.89 4.05
N PRO A 64 8.52 -9.85 4.01
CA PRO A 64 7.17 -9.59 3.52
C PRO A 64 6.55 -8.38 4.23
N GLY A 65 5.95 -7.50 3.45
CA GLY A 65 5.38 -6.26 3.95
C GLY A 65 5.16 -5.22 2.87
N LEU A 66 4.54 -4.11 3.29
CA LEU A 66 4.37 -2.92 2.49
C LEU A 66 5.53 -1.95 2.75
N TRP A 67 6.14 -1.47 1.68
CA TRP A 67 7.33 -0.65 1.73
C TRP A 67 7.19 0.61 0.89
N GLU A 68 7.78 1.69 1.37
CA GLU A 68 7.88 2.95 0.65
C GLU A 68 9.32 3.16 0.18
N PRO A 69 9.56 3.33 -1.13
CA PRO A 69 10.83 3.80 -1.65
C PRO A 69 11.19 5.16 -1.04
N LYS A 70 12.43 5.31 -0.57
CA LYS A 70 12.96 6.57 -0.01
C LYS A 70 14.40 6.80 -0.49
N TYR A 71 14.84 8.05 -0.38
CA TYR A 71 16.23 8.44 -0.58
C TYR A 71 16.67 9.39 0.52
N CYS A 72 17.91 9.22 1.01
CA CYS A 72 18.58 10.27 1.76
C CYS A 72 20.07 10.30 1.44
N HIS A 73 20.68 11.48 1.50
CA HIS A 73 22.08 11.70 1.12
C HIS A 73 23.08 10.80 1.87
N SER A 74 22.78 10.43 3.11
CA SER A 74 23.68 9.64 3.94
C SER A 74 23.57 8.12 3.74
N ARG A 75 22.45 7.62 3.21
CA ARG A 75 22.20 6.18 3.04
C ARG A 75 21.94 5.77 1.59
N GLY A 76 21.75 6.73 0.69
CA GLY A 76 21.28 6.48 -0.67
C GLY A 76 19.81 6.07 -0.70
N TYR A 77 19.47 5.20 -1.65
CA TYR A 77 18.13 4.63 -1.81
C TYR A 77 17.86 3.52 -0.80
N PHE A 78 16.68 3.52 -0.18
CA PHE A 78 16.27 2.50 0.77
C PHE A 78 14.74 2.30 0.76
N CYS A 79 14.28 1.27 1.45
CA CYS A 79 12.86 0.99 1.67
C CYS A 79 12.49 1.25 3.14
N GLU A 80 11.42 2.03 3.37
CA GLU A 80 10.85 2.24 4.70
C GLU A 80 9.60 1.38 4.87
N LYS A 81 9.51 0.62 5.98
CA LYS A 81 8.36 -0.25 6.22
C LYS A 81 7.14 0.58 6.60
N LEU A 82 6.06 0.43 5.86
CA LEU A 82 4.78 1.02 6.20
C LEU A 82 4.00 0.09 7.13
N LYS A 83 3.28 0.68 8.08
CA LYS A 83 2.34 -0.07 8.91
C LYS A 83 1.09 -0.36 8.10
N CYS A 84 0.85 -1.63 7.81
CA CYS A 84 -0.39 -2.10 7.21
C CYS A 84 -1.04 -3.12 8.16
N ASN A 85 -2.24 -2.83 8.65
CA ASN A 85 -3.05 -3.82 9.36
C ASN A 85 -3.93 -4.57 8.34
N THR A 86 -3.60 -5.83 8.11
CA THR A 86 -4.33 -6.77 7.25
C THR A 86 -5.21 -7.74 8.03
N ASN A 87 -5.21 -7.69 9.37
CA ASN A 87 -5.85 -8.69 10.22
C ASN A 87 -7.33 -8.39 10.46
N ASP A 88 -7.73 -7.12 10.47
CA ASP A 88 -9.11 -6.69 10.74
C ASP A 88 -9.94 -6.54 9.45
N LEU A 89 -9.71 -7.41 8.46
CA LEU A 89 -10.39 -7.32 7.17
C LEU A 89 -11.75 -8.02 7.20
N LEU A 90 -12.79 -7.24 6.90
CA LEU A 90 -14.10 -7.75 6.56
C LEU A 90 -14.05 -8.39 5.17
N GLU A 91 -13.96 -9.72 5.15
CA GLU A 91 -14.13 -10.52 3.94
C GLU A 91 -15.63 -10.67 3.65
N PHE A 92 -16.08 -10.05 2.56
CA PHE A 92 -17.44 -10.21 2.06
C PHE A 92 -17.42 -11.26 0.92
N PRO A 93 -18.01 -12.45 1.11
CA PRO A 93 -18.07 -13.47 0.06
C PRO A 93 -18.81 -12.96 -1.17
N GLU A 94 -18.41 -13.40 -2.36
CA GLU A 94 -19.04 -13.11 -3.66
C GLU A 94 -18.98 -11.63 -4.07
N THR A 95 -17.95 -10.90 -3.62
CA THR A 95 -17.79 -9.48 -3.94
C THR A 95 -16.78 -9.22 -5.05
N HIS A 96 -16.81 -8.01 -5.61
CA HIS A 96 -15.79 -7.52 -6.55
C HIS A 96 -14.37 -7.65 -5.99
N CYS A 97 -14.19 -7.49 -4.67
CA CYS A 97 -12.91 -7.67 -3.99
C CYS A 97 -12.36 -9.10 -4.17
N GLU A 98 -13.22 -10.11 -4.01
CA GLU A 98 -12.84 -11.51 -4.15
C GLU A 98 -12.42 -11.84 -5.59
N ARG A 99 -13.10 -11.24 -6.59
CA ARG A 99 -12.74 -11.40 -8.01
C ARG A 99 -11.33 -10.88 -8.30
N VAL A 100 -10.96 -9.73 -7.72
CA VAL A 100 -9.61 -9.15 -7.86
C VAL A 100 -8.57 -10.11 -7.26
N VAL A 101 -8.76 -10.55 -6.02
CA VAL A 101 -7.83 -11.47 -5.35
C VAL A 101 -7.73 -12.80 -6.09
N LYS A 102 -8.85 -13.37 -6.57
CA LYS A 102 -8.86 -14.59 -7.38
C LYS A 102 -8.06 -14.44 -8.68
N GLU A 103 -8.19 -13.31 -9.38
CA GLU A 103 -7.41 -13.06 -10.61
C GLU A 103 -5.92 -12.93 -10.32
N ILE A 104 -5.53 -12.29 -9.21
CA ILE A 104 -4.13 -12.17 -8.77
C ILE A 104 -3.56 -13.53 -8.37
N ARG A 105 -4.29 -14.33 -7.57
CA ARG A 105 -3.91 -15.70 -7.22
C ARG A 105 -3.72 -16.57 -8.46
N LYS A 106 -4.69 -16.52 -9.37
CA LYS A 106 -4.61 -17.22 -10.65
C LYS A 106 -3.40 -16.77 -11.45
N PHE A 107 -3.02 -15.50 -11.43
CA PHE A 107 -1.78 -15.04 -12.04
C PHE A 107 -0.56 -15.67 -11.36
N TRP A 108 -0.45 -15.59 -10.03
CA TRP A 108 0.64 -16.16 -9.23
C TRP A 108 0.83 -17.68 -9.41
N ASP A 109 -0.26 -18.41 -9.60
CA ASP A 109 -0.22 -19.87 -9.75
C ASP A 109 0.15 -20.32 -11.18
N ARG A 110 0.39 -19.37 -12.11
CA ARG A 110 0.65 -19.65 -13.53
C ARG A 110 2.08 -19.30 -13.97
N GLU A 111 2.99 -19.03 -13.04
CA GLU A 111 4.39 -18.69 -13.33
C GLU A 111 5.02 -19.60 -14.39
N GLU A 112 4.96 -20.92 -14.19
CA GLU A 112 5.54 -21.89 -15.13
C GLU A 112 5.03 -21.74 -16.57
N ARG A 113 3.77 -21.33 -16.75
CA ARG A 113 3.20 -21.13 -18.09
C ARG A 113 3.78 -19.90 -18.76
N PHE A 114 4.01 -18.82 -18.03
CA PHE A 114 4.70 -17.64 -18.57
C PHE A 114 6.13 -18.00 -18.98
N ARG A 115 6.87 -18.70 -18.11
CA ARG A 115 8.24 -19.17 -18.39
C ARG A 115 8.30 -20.04 -19.64
N LYS A 116 7.42 -21.05 -19.76
CA LYS A 116 7.38 -21.98 -20.90
C LYS A 116 7.10 -21.28 -22.24
N ASN A 117 6.40 -20.15 -22.23
CA ASN A 117 6.07 -19.40 -23.43
C ASN A 117 6.99 -18.19 -23.67
N ASN A 118 8.09 -18.05 -22.91
CA ASN A 118 8.99 -16.89 -22.96
C ASN A 118 8.26 -15.54 -22.82
N LEU A 119 7.21 -15.51 -22.01
CA LEU A 119 6.45 -14.31 -21.72
C LEU A 119 6.90 -13.71 -20.39
N VAL A 120 6.94 -12.38 -20.34
CA VAL A 120 7.20 -11.62 -19.11
C VAL A 120 6.11 -11.96 -18.09
N TYR A 121 6.53 -12.29 -16.86
CA TYR A 121 5.58 -12.65 -15.83
C TYR A 121 5.04 -11.40 -15.12
N LYS A 122 4.22 -10.64 -15.84
CA LYS A 122 3.66 -9.36 -15.40
C LYS A 122 2.15 -9.32 -15.56
N ARG A 123 1.48 -8.60 -14.66
CA ARG A 123 0.05 -8.31 -14.78
C ARG A 123 -0.27 -6.88 -14.34
N GLY A 124 -1.05 -6.17 -15.13
CA GLY A 124 -1.61 -4.86 -14.77
C GLY A 124 -3.09 -4.95 -14.37
N ILE A 125 -3.43 -4.38 -13.22
CA ILE A 125 -4.79 -4.33 -12.69
C ILE A 125 -5.10 -2.90 -12.22
N ILE A 126 -6.26 -2.38 -12.60
CA ILE A 126 -6.77 -1.11 -12.09
C ILE A 126 -8.16 -1.28 -11.47
N LEU A 127 -8.33 -0.72 -10.27
CA LEU A 127 -9.60 -0.62 -9.57
C LEU A 127 -10.15 0.80 -9.72
N TRP A 128 -11.38 0.94 -10.17
CA TRP A 128 -12.00 2.25 -10.34
C TRP A 128 -13.42 2.27 -9.81
N GLY A 129 -13.89 3.44 -9.40
CA GLY A 129 -15.24 3.64 -8.88
C GLY A 129 -15.27 4.73 -7.82
N PRO A 130 -16.45 5.05 -7.28
CA PRO A 130 -16.61 6.19 -6.38
C PRO A 130 -15.80 6.06 -5.08
N PRO A 131 -15.50 7.17 -4.40
CA PRO A 131 -14.91 7.14 -3.06
C PRO A 131 -15.72 6.25 -2.09
N GLY A 132 -15.02 5.53 -1.21
CA GLY A 132 -15.67 4.63 -0.24
C GLY A 132 -16.24 3.32 -0.84
N SER A 133 -15.93 2.99 -2.09
CA SER A 133 -16.36 1.72 -2.74
C SER A 133 -15.54 0.48 -2.35
N GLY A 134 -14.61 0.60 -1.40
CA GLY A 134 -13.81 -0.54 -0.91
C GLY A 134 -12.55 -0.85 -1.71
N LYS A 135 -12.06 0.08 -2.56
CA LYS A 135 -10.76 -0.03 -3.25
C LYS A 135 -9.61 -0.27 -2.27
N SER A 136 -9.48 0.56 -1.23
CA SER A 136 -8.44 0.41 -0.20
C SER A 136 -8.59 -0.89 0.61
N SER A 137 -9.82 -1.36 0.87
CA SER A 137 -10.04 -2.67 1.49
C SER A 137 -9.59 -3.82 0.58
N THR A 138 -9.81 -3.69 -0.73
CA THR A 138 -9.33 -4.66 -1.72
C THR A 138 -7.81 -4.70 -1.77
N ILE A 139 -7.13 -3.54 -1.72
CA ILE A 139 -5.66 -3.47 -1.61
C ILE A 139 -5.19 -4.28 -0.41
N LYS A 140 -5.79 -4.10 0.77
CA LYS A 140 -5.38 -4.85 1.97
C LYS A 140 -5.53 -6.37 1.82
N LEU A 141 -6.56 -6.85 1.12
CA LEU A 141 -6.72 -8.28 0.81
C LEU A 141 -5.64 -8.79 -0.14
N VAL A 142 -5.27 -7.99 -1.15
CA VAL A 142 -4.15 -8.31 -2.04
C VAL A 142 -2.82 -8.31 -1.29
N LEU A 143 -2.62 -7.36 -0.38
CA LEU A 143 -1.43 -7.28 0.48
C LEU A 143 -1.30 -8.54 1.34
N LYS A 144 -2.39 -8.98 1.98
CA LYS A 144 -2.42 -10.23 2.75
C LYS A 144 -1.97 -11.42 1.89
N ASP A 145 -2.55 -11.58 0.71
CA ASP A 145 -2.21 -12.68 -0.21
C ASP A 145 -0.75 -12.66 -0.65
N VAL A 146 -0.20 -11.50 -1.04
CA VAL A 146 1.20 -11.41 -1.47
C VAL A 146 2.16 -11.66 -0.30
N PHE A 147 1.84 -11.23 0.92
CA PHE A 147 2.69 -11.48 2.09
C PHE A 147 2.71 -12.95 2.50
N GLU A 148 1.56 -13.63 2.43
CA GLU A 148 1.44 -15.08 2.63
C GLU A 148 2.29 -15.87 1.61
N ARG A 149 2.57 -15.29 0.45
CA ARG A 149 3.46 -15.83 -0.60
C ARG A 149 4.92 -15.40 -0.46
N ASN A 150 5.33 -14.88 0.70
CA ASN A 150 6.66 -14.31 0.94
C ASN A 150 7.02 -13.16 -0.02
N GLY A 151 6.02 -12.48 -0.58
CA GLY A 151 6.21 -11.36 -1.48
C GLY A 151 6.25 -10.01 -0.77
N VAL A 152 6.57 -8.98 -1.56
CA VAL A 152 6.75 -7.60 -1.15
C VAL A 152 5.73 -6.74 -1.88
N ALA A 153 5.20 -5.73 -1.18
CA ALA A 153 4.47 -4.66 -1.82
C ALA A 153 5.25 -3.36 -1.72
N MET A 154 5.33 -2.60 -2.80
CA MET A 154 5.98 -1.29 -2.83
C MET A 154 5.00 -0.22 -3.26
N LYS A 155 4.96 0.88 -2.52
CA LYS A 155 4.17 2.07 -2.88
C LYS A 155 4.83 2.78 -4.06
N PHE A 156 3.99 3.22 -5.00
CA PHE A 156 4.39 3.98 -6.18
C PHE A 156 3.84 5.40 -6.06
N ASP A 157 4.57 6.29 -5.39
CA ASP A 157 4.19 7.71 -5.28
C ASP A 157 5.07 8.62 -6.14
N GLN A 158 6.36 8.29 -6.24
CA GLN A 158 7.36 9.11 -6.92
C GLN A 158 8.06 8.24 -7.97
N PRO A 159 7.67 8.32 -9.26
CA PRO A 159 8.19 7.43 -10.30
C PRO A 159 9.72 7.38 -10.39
N PRO A 160 10.48 8.50 -10.33
CA PRO A 160 11.94 8.44 -10.39
C PRO A 160 12.56 7.71 -9.19
N MET A 161 12.01 7.93 -7.99
CA MET A 161 12.49 7.28 -6.76
C MET A 161 12.16 5.79 -6.75
N PHE A 162 10.94 5.43 -7.16
CA PHE A 162 10.51 4.05 -7.29
C PHE A 162 11.39 3.29 -8.28
N LEU A 163 11.71 3.88 -9.44
CA LEU A 163 12.53 3.23 -10.48
C LEU A 163 13.90 2.81 -9.94
N GLU A 164 14.59 3.71 -9.23
CA GLU A 164 15.92 3.42 -8.66
C GLU A 164 15.85 2.36 -7.56
N VAL A 165 14.85 2.45 -6.67
CA VAL A 165 14.68 1.47 -5.59
C VAL A 165 14.29 0.10 -6.13
N VAL A 166 13.36 0.02 -7.10
CA VAL A 166 12.91 -1.27 -7.65
C VAL A 166 14.01 -1.96 -8.46
N ARG A 167 14.90 -1.20 -9.11
CA ARG A 167 16.13 -1.72 -9.75
C ARG A 167 17.04 -2.41 -8.76
N ILE A 168 17.36 -1.72 -7.66
CA ILE A 168 18.18 -2.26 -6.57
C ILE A 168 17.50 -3.51 -6.00
N PHE A 169 16.20 -3.43 -5.72
CA PHE A 169 15.42 -4.56 -5.21
C PHE A 169 15.47 -5.76 -6.15
N ARG A 170 15.24 -5.59 -7.46
CA ARG A 170 15.29 -6.70 -8.42
C ARG A 170 16.69 -7.27 -8.63
N LYS A 171 17.74 -6.48 -8.44
CA LYS A 171 19.12 -6.97 -8.46
C LYS A 171 19.42 -7.89 -7.27
N ILE A 172 18.86 -7.59 -6.10
CA ILE A 172 19.04 -8.37 -4.87
C ILE A 172 18.07 -9.56 -4.80
N GLU A 173 16.83 -9.34 -5.24
CA GLU A 173 15.68 -10.23 -5.10
C GLU A 173 14.90 -10.39 -6.44
N PRO A 174 15.52 -11.01 -7.46
CA PRO A 174 14.94 -11.10 -8.80
C PRO A 174 13.62 -11.89 -8.83
N ASN A 175 13.45 -12.86 -7.94
CA ASN A 175 12.33 -13.81 -7.95
C ASN A 175 11.26 -13.54 -6.88
N THR A 176 11.40 -12.50 -6.06
CA THR A 176 10.41 -12.17 -5.03
C THR A 176 9.12 -11.65 -5.69
N PRO A 177 7.93 -12.21 -5.37
CA PRO A 177 6.67 -11.65 -5.86
C PRO A 177 6.54 -10.18 -5.45
N LEU A 178 6.29 -9.30 -6.43
CA LEU A 178 6.15 -7.87 -6.17
C LEU A 178 4.75 -7.40 -6.54
N VAL A 179 4.10 -6.69 -5.62
CA VAL A 179 2.94 -5.85 -5.92
C VAL A 179 3.39 -4.39 -5.91
N VAL A 180 3.16 -3.68 -7.01
CA VAL A 180 3.38 -2.23 -7.11
C VAL A 180 2.03 -1.55 -6.88
N LEU A 181 1.90 -0.83 -5.77
CA LEU A 181 0.67 -0.13 -5.39
C LEU A 181 0.70 1.30 -5.92
N MET A 182 -0.17 1.58 -6.89
CA MET A 182 -0.34 2.91 -7.51
C MET A 182 -1.68 3.48 -7.06
N GLU A 183 -1.75 3.91 -5.80
CA GLU A 183 -2.98 4.49 -5.24
C GLU A 183 -3.23 5.88 -5.83
N ASP A 184 -4.48 6.13 -6.20
CA ASP A 184 -4.93 7.38 -6.82
C ASP A 184 -4.04 7.81 -8.00
N ILE A 185 -3.92 6.90 -8.97
CA ILE A 185 -3.02 7.05 -10.12
C ILE A 185 -3.24 8.32 -10.93
N ASP A 186 -4.47 8.86 -10.94
CA ASP A 186 -4.76 10.15 -11.55
C ASP A 186 -3.99 11.30 -10.88
N ALA A 187 -3.85 11.30 -9.55
CA ALA A 187 -3.05 12.30 -8.83
C ALA A 187 -1.55 12.13 -9.12
N ILE A 188 -1.07 10.88 -9.22
CA ILE A 188 0.34 10.60 -9.57
C ILE A 188 0.65 11.10 -10.99
N ILE A 189 -0.28 10.89 -11.93
CA ILE A 189 -0.15 11.39 -13.31
C ILE A 189 -0.19 12.92 -13.35
N GLU A 190 -1.04 13.55 -12.55
CA GLU A 190 -1.12 15.01 -12.46
C GLU A 190 0.19 15.63 -11.94
N GLU A 191 0.81 15.01 -10.93
CA GLU A 191 2.05 15.50 -10.33
C GLU A 191 3.30 15.21 -11.19
N TRP A 192 3.42 14.00 -11.74
CA TRP A 192 4.65 13.52 -12.40
C TRP A 192 4.55 13.42 -13.92
N GLY A 193 3.34 13.49 -14.48
CA GLY A 193 3.08 13.32 -15.90
C GLY A 193 2.86 11.86 -16.32
N GLU A 194 2.07 11.66 -17.38
CA GLU A 194 1.76 10.32 -17.90
C GLU A 194 3.01 9.54 -18.32
N THR A 195 4.01 10.22 -18.89
CA THR A 195 5.21 9.58 -19.43
C THR A 195 5.98 8.82 -18.36
N ASP A 196 6.13 9.40 -17.17
CA ASP A 196 6.86 8.78 -16.06
C ASP A 196 6.15 7.54 -15.52
N VAL A 197 4.82 7.58 -15.45
CA VAL A 197 3.99 6.41 -15.10
C VAL A 197 4.08 5.34 -16.17
N LEU A 198 4.00 5.72 -17.44
CA LEU A 198 4.10 4.81 -18.58
C LEU A 198 5.48 4.17 -18.70
N ASN A 199 6.56 4.87 -18.36
CA ASN A 199 7.90 4.29 -18.32
C ASN A 199 7.99 3.10 -17.35
N ILE A 200 7.17 3.08 -16.30
CA ILE A 200 7.14 1.98 -15.33
C ILE A 200 6.21 0.85 -15.80
N LEU A 201 5.13 1.20 -16.51
CA LEU A 201 4.18 0.23 -17.07
C LEU A 201 4.66 -0.39 -18.39
N ASP A 202 5.49 0.28 -19.18
CA ASP A 202 5.95 -0.20 -20.50
C ASP A 202 7.46 -0.37 -20.62
N GLY A 203 8.23 0.30 -19.77
CA GLY A 203 9.54 0.82 -20.17
C GLY A 203 10.69 -0.17 -20.31
N VAL A 204 11.87 0.43 -20.47
CA VAL A 204 13.12 -0.19 -20.93
C VAL A 204 13.58 -1.39 -20.07
N GLU A 205 13.25 -1.38 -18.78
CA GLU A 205 13.52 -2.48 -17.86
C GLU A 205 12.20 -3.11 -17.43
N VAL A 206 11.80 -4.14 -18.18
CA VAL A 206 10.56 -4.85 -17.89
C VAL A 206 10.70 -5.61 -16.58
N LEU A 207 9.94 -5.19 -15.56
CA LEU A 207 9.85 -5.91 -14.30
C LEU A 207 9.19 -7.27 -14.52
N ASP A 208 9.84 -8.32 -14.06
CA ASP A 208 9.33 -9.69 -14.07
C ASP A 208 8.71 -10.04 -12.70
N LYS A 209 7.83 -11.04 -12.66
CA LYS A 209 7.11 -11.50 -11.46
C LYS A 209 6.49 -10.36 -10.66
N VAL A 210 5.68 -9.54 -11.34
CA VAL A 210 5.10 -8.30 -10.82
C VAL A 210 3.61 -8.17 -11.12
N VAL A 211 2.87 -7.65 -10.14
CA VAL A 211 1.50 -7.17 -10.31
C VAL A 211 1.49 -5.67 -10.06
N TYR A 212 1.05 -4.88 -11.04
CA TYR A 212 0.72 -3.47 -10.84
C TYR A 212 -0.74 -3.38 -10.42
N LEU A 213 -1.00 -2.85 -9.23
CA LEU A 213 -2.34 -2.63 -8.72
C LEU A 213 -2.55 -1.12 -8.55
N ALA A 214 -3.31 -0.55 -9.48
CA ALA A 214 -3.66 0.87 -9.48
C ALA A 214 -5.08 1.11 -8.95
N THR A 215 -5.31 2.29 -8.39
CA THR A 215 -6.66 2.76 -8.05
C THR A 215 -6.93 4.14 -8.64
N THR A 216 -8.19 4.43 -8.94
CA THR A 216 -8.64 5.79 -9.26
C THR A 216 -10.10 5.99 -8.83
N ASN A 217 -10.44 7.21 -8.43
CA ASN A 217 -11.83 7.62 -8.29
C ASN A 217 -12.37 8.30 -9.56
N TYR A 218 -11.46 8.71 -10.46
CA TYR A 218 -11.71 9.59 -11.60
C TYR A 218 -11.19 8.93 -12.89
N PRO A 219 -11.79 7.81 -13.34
CA PRO A 219 -11.36 7.09 -14.53
C PRO A 219 -11.33 7.96 -15.80
N GLU A 220 -12.14 9.01 -15.87
CA GLU A 220 -12.21 10.01 -16.94
C GLU A 220 -10.96 10.89 -17.02
N LYS A 221 -10.20 11.06 -15.93
CA LYS A 221 -8.93 11.80 -15.94
C LYS A 221 -7.77 11.02 -16.56
N LEU A 222 -7.93 9.71 -16.73
CA LEU A 222 -6.89 8.85 -17.25
C LEU A 222 -6.91 8.85 -18.79
N GLY A 223 -5.78 9.13 -19.41
CA GLY A 223 -5.66 9.12 -20.87
C GLY A 223 -5.88 7.73 -21.48
N GLU A 224 -6.46 7.68 -22.69
CA GLU A 224 -6.72 6.43 -23.41
C GLU A 224 -5.46 5.57 -23.59
N ARG A 225 -4.29 6.22 -23.70
CA ARG A 225 -3.01 5.52 -23.80
C ARG A 225 -2.85 4.58 -22.60
N ILE A 226 -3.13 5.04 -21.39
CA ILE A 226 -2.94 4.28 -20.16
C ILE A 226 -3.93 3.10 -20.08
N ILE A 227 -5.19 3.35 -20.44
CA ILE A 227 -6.29 2.39 -20.21
C ILE A 227 -6.48 1.39 -21.34
N ASN A 228 -6.34 1.81 -22.60
CA ASN A 228 -6.76 1.04 -23.77
C ASN A 228 -5.60 0.28 -24.44
N ARG A 229 -4.36 0.43 -23.96
CA ARG A 229 -3.23 -0.36 -24.46
C ARG A 229 -3.07 -1.66 -23.68
N PRO A 230 -3.08 -2.82 -24.37
CA PRO A 230 -2.74 -4.10 -23.74
C PRO A 230 -1.36 -4.07 -23.06
N SER A 231 -1.18 -4.87 -22.01
CA SER A 231 0.05 -4.97 -21.19
C SER A 231 0.28 -3.86 -20.16
N ARG A 232 -0.55 -2.80 -20.14
CA ARG A 232 -0.54 -1.76 -19.09
C ARG A 232 -1.48 -2.11 -17.95
N PHE A 233 -2.78 -2.14 -18.24
CA PHE A 233 -3.84 -2.57 -17.33
C PHE A 233 -4.73 -3.62 -18.01
N ASP A 234 -4.28 -4.88 -17.99
CA ASP A 234 -4.96 -6.03 -18.63
C ASP A 234 -6.33 -6.34 -18.01
N ARG A 235 -6.54 -5.91 -16.77
CA ARG A 235 -7.77 -6.11 -16.00
C ARG A 235 -8.22 -4.81 -15.38
N ARG A 236 -9.51 -4.51 -15.57
CA ARG A 236 -10.16 -3.30 -15.05
C ARG A 236 -11.35 -3.76 -14.23
N PHE A 237 -11.35 -3.42 -12.94
CA PHE A 237 -12.43 -3.78 -12.04
C PHE A 237 -13.16 -2.53 -11.59
N LYS A 238 -14.43 -2.42 -11.97
CA LYS A 238 -15.35 -1.45 -11.38
C LYS A 238 -15.70 -1.90 -9.96
N MET A 239 -15.47 -1.03 -8.99
CA MET A 239 -15.80 -1.22 -7.59
C MET A 239 -17.06 -0.40 -7.29
N PRO A 240 -18.26 -1.01 -7.29
CA PRO A 240 -19.50 -0.31 -6.98
C PRO A 240 -19.64 -0.08 -5.47
N HIS A 241 -20.65 0.70 -5.09
CA HIS A 241 -21.11 0.73 -3.71
C HIS A 241 -21.59 -0.65 -3.25
N PRO A 242 -21.50 -0.97 -1.94
CA PRO A 242 -21.91 -2.26 -1.42
C PRO A 242 -23.38 -2.55 -1.72
N GLY A 243 -23.66 -3.73 -2.27
CA GLY A 243 -25.02 -4.24 -2.46
C GLY A 243 -25.68 -4.61 -1.14
N ARG A 244 -26.99 -4.90 -1.18
CA ARG A 244 -27.82 -5.21 0.01
C ARG A 244 -27.18 -6.24 0.96
N LYS A 245 -26.66 -7.36 0.41
CA LYS A 245 -26.01 -8.44 1.17
C LYS A 245 -24.76 -7.94 1.90
N SER A 246 -23.90 -7.17 1.22
CA SER A 246 -22.69 -6.59 1.80
C SER A 246 -23.01 -5.57 2.89
N ARG A 247 -24.03 -4.72 2.70
CA ARG A 247 -24.47 -3.76 3.73
C ARG A 247 -24.98 -4.46 4.99
N ARG A 248 -25.78 -5.53 4.83
CA ARG A 248 -26.24 -6.35 5.97
C ARG A 248 -25.06 -6.93 6.74
N LEU A 249 -24.15 -7.62 6.05
CA LEU A 249 -22.97 -8.22 6.68
C LEU A 249 -22.11 -7.20 7.42
N TYR A 250 -21.99 -5.99 6.86
CA TYR A 250 -21.25 -4.90 7.49
C TYR A 250 -21.90 -4.48 8.82
N PHE A 251 -23.21 -4.24 8.85
CA PHE A 251 -23.91 -3.90 10.09
C PHE A 251 -23.88 -5.03 11.11
N GLU A 252 -24.10 -6.28 10.68
CA GLU A 252 -24.00 -7.45 11.57
C GLU A 252 -22.60 -7.56 12.21
N HIS A 253 -21.54 -7.25 11.46
CA HIS A 253 -20.19 -7.23 12.01
C HIS A 253 -20.00 -6.12 13.04
N LEU A 254 -20.49 -4.91 12.79
CA LEU A 254 -20.42 -3.82 13.77
C LEU A 254 -21.16 -4.19 15.06
N LEU A 255 -22.27 -4.90 14.97
CA LEU A 255 -23.03 -5.35 16.14
C LEU A 255 -22.39 -6.52 16.88
N LYS A 256 -21.61 -7.40 16.22
CA LYS A 256 -20.91 -8.48 16.94
C LYS A 256 -19.94 -7.95 18.00
N THR A 257 -19.44 -6.73 17.81
CA THR A 257 -18.47 -6.11 18.70
C THR A 257 -19.14 -5.23 19.75
N ASN A 258 -20.45 -4.97 19.67
CA ASN A 258 -21.13 -3.96 20.48
C ASN A 258 -22.53 -4.39 20.92
N GLU A 259 -23.05 -3.89 22.04
CA GLU A 259 -24.36 -4.29 22.59
C GLU A 259 -25.57 -3.50 22.03
N TYR A 260 -25.40 -2.80 20.90
CA TYR A 260 -26.46 -1.97 20.33
C TYR A 260 -27.58 -2.80 19.69
N GLN A 261 -28.82 -2.35 19.85
CA GLN A 261 -29.99 -2.92 19.16
C GLN A 261 -30.41 -1.99 18.03
N ILE A 262 -30.22 -2.43 16.78
CA ILE A 262 -30.67 -1.71 15.59
C ILE A 262 -31.58 -2.61 14.74
N ASP A 263 -32.50 -1.98 14.02
CA ASP A 263 -33.27 -2.64 12.95
C ASP A 263 -32.40 -2.72 11.69
N ILE A 264 -31.66 -3.82 11.56
CA ILE A 264 -30.74 -4.05 10.43
C ILE A 264 -31.51 -4.03 9.10
N ASP A 265 -32.73 -4.57 9.06
CA ASP A 265 -33.51 -4.66 7.82
C ASP A 265 -33.87 -3.26 7.32
N LYS A 266 -34.27 -2.38 8.23
CA LYS A 266 -34.51 -0.96 7.95
C LYS A 266 -33.24 -0.25 7.52
N TRP A 267 -32.14 -0.40 8.27
CA TRP A 267 -30.88 0.27 7.93
C TRP A 267 -30.36 -0.16 6.55
N VAL A 268 -30.41 -1.45 6.22
CA VAL A 268 -29.99 -1.98 4.92
C VAL A 268 -30.82 -1.42 3.76
N LYS A 269 -32.12 -1.19 3.99
CA LYS A 269 -33.04 -0.59 3.04
C LYS A 269 -32.75 0.91 2.86
N ASP A 270 -32.67 1.65 3.95
CA ASP A 270 -32.54 3.11 3.94
C ASP A 270 -31.15 3.58 3.46
N THR A 271 -30.15 2.69 3.48
CA THR A 271 -28.77 2.94 3.04
C THR A 271 -28.48 2.45 1.62
N GLU A 272 -29.51 2.29 0.79
CA GLU A 272 -29.32 1.98 -0.63
C GLU A 272 -28.47 3.05 -1.35
N GLY A 273 -27.54 2.60 -2.19
CA GLY A 273 -26.60 3.49 -2.89
C GLY A 273 -25.46 4.05 -2.01
N MET A 274 -25.48 3.83 -0.70
CA MET A 274 -24.46 4.38 0.21
C MET A 274 -23.14 3.61 0.21
N SER A 275 -22.03 4.33 0.39
CA SER A 275 -20.68 3.78 0.55
C SER A 275 -20.48 3.13 1.92
N ILE A 276 -19.42 2.32 2.09
CA ILE A 276 -19.08 1.74 3.40
C ILE A 276 -18.80 2.86 4.44
N SER A 277 -18.21 3.97 4.01
CA SER A 277 -17.97 5.13 4.87
C SER A 277 -19.27 5.75 5.39
N HIS A 278 -20.30 5.85 4.54
CA HIS A 278 -21.62 6.32 4.98
C HIS A 278 -22.27 5.36 5.97
N LEU A 279 -22.14 4.03 5.78
CA LEU A 279 -22.66 3.05 6.74
C LEU A 279 -21.96 3.17 8.10
N LYS A 280 -20.64 3.40 8.09
CA LYS A 280 -19.85 3.64 9.30
C LYS A 280 -20.33 4.90 10.01
N GLU A 281 -20.52 5.98 9.27
CA GLU A 281 -20.99 7.26 9.82
C GLU A 281 -22.38 7.14 10.43
N LEU A 282 -23.31 6.46 9.75
CA LEU A 282 -24.64 6.18 10.28
C LEU A 282 -24.57 5.46 11.64
N PHE A 283 -23.70 4.45 11.75
CA PHE A 283 -23.49 3.72 13.01
C PHE A 283 -22.91 4.63 14.10
N ILE A 284 -21.91 5.46 13.78
CA ILE A 284 -21.32 6.38 14.74
C ILE A 284 -22.37 7.38 15.22
N ALA A 285 -23.02 8.10 14.31
CA ALA A 285 -23.98 9.14 14.66
C ALA A 285 -25.15 8.59 15.48
N VAL A 286 -25.75 7.47 15.07
CA VAL A 286 -26.96 6.96 15.73
C VAL A 286 -26.66 6.11 16.96
N CYS A 287 -25.66 5.22 16.91
CA CYS A 287 -25.39 4.30 18.03
C CYS A 287 -24.43 4.88 19.07
N ILE A 288 -23.48 5.73 18.65
CA ILE A 288 -22.44 6.25 19.56
C ILE A 288 -22.77 7.67 20.01
N LEU A 289 -23.20 8.54 19.09
CA LEU A 289 -23.53 9.93 19.40
C LEU A 289 -25.01 10.14 19.77
N GLU A 290 -25.83 9.10 19.60
CA GLU A 290 -27.27 9.10 19.93
C GLU A 290 -28.08 10.14 19.14
N ASP A 291 -27.63 10.50 17.93
CA ASP A 291 -28.34 11.39 17.03
C ASP A 291 -29.63 10.77 16.47
N ASP A 292 -30.61 11.61 16.12
CA ASP A 292 -31.86 11.14 15.52
C ASP A 292 -31.61 10.46 14.16
N TYR A 293 -31.98 9.17 14.09
CA TYR A 293 -31.80 8.33 12.90
C TYR A 293 -32.36 8.96 11.61
N LYS A 294 -33.55 9.57 11.66
CA LYS A 294 -34.18 10.13 10.45
C LYS A 294 -33.40 11.34 9.93
N SER A 295 -32.91 12.18 10.84
CA SER A 295 -32.05 13.33 10.52
C SER A 295 -30.74 12.88 9.87
N VAL A 296 -30.07 11.88 10.46
CA VAL A 296 -28.79 11.35 9.95
C VAL A 296 -28.95 10.73 8.57
N ILE A 297 -29.96 9.86 8.38
CA ILE A 297 -30.22 9.25 7.06
C ILE A 297 -30.46 10.31 5.99
N LYS A 298 -31.26 11.33 6.29
CA LYS A 298 -31.53 12.42 5.33
C LYS A 298 -30.26 13.15 4.94
N THR A 299 -29.43 13.48 5.92
CA THR A 299 -28.13 14.13 5.69
C THR A 299 -27.21 13.28 4.79
N LEU A 300 -27.09 11.99 5.10
CA LEU A 300 -26.27 11.07 4.31
C LEU A 300 -26.81 10.88 2.89
N GLN A 301 -28.14 10.85 2.71
CA GLN A 301 -28.77 10.78 1.38
C GLN A 301 -28.43 12.01 0.53
N THR A 302 -28.51 13.22 1.09
CA THR A 302 -28.11 14.45 0.39
C THR A 302 -26.65 14.40 -0.06
N MET A 303 -25.73 13.89 0.78
CA MET A 303 -24.33 13.73 0.41
C MET A 303 -24.13 12.77 -0.77
N VAL A 304 -24.93 11.69 -0.85
CA VAL A 304 -24.88 10.76 -1.99
C VAL A 304 -25.34 11.45 -3.27
N GLU A 305 -26.45 12.19 -3.23
CA GLU A 305 -27.02 12.89 -4.39
C GLU A 305 -26.03 13.92 -4.98
N GLU A 306 -25.36 14.71 -4.13
CA GLU A 306 -24.32 15.67 -4.53
C GLU A 306 -23.12 14.99 -5.22
N THR A 307 -22.77 13.78 -4.78
CA THR A 307 -21.66 13.00 -5.34
C THR A 307 -22.03 12.40 -6.70
N VAL A 308 -23.29 12.02 -6.94
CA VAL A 308 -23.71 11.46 -8.24
C VAL A 308 -23.78 12.55 -9.31
N SER A 309 -24.33 13.72 -8.96
CA SER A 309 -24.43 14.88 -9.86
C SER A 309 -23.07 15.29 -10.44
N SER A 310 -22.00 15.24 -9.65
CA SER A 310 -20.64 15.57 -10.11
C SER A 310 -19.98 14.53 -11.02
N ASN A 311 -20.48 13.28 -11.05
CA ASN A 311 -19.89 12.18 -11.81
C ASN A 311 -20.56 11.95 -13.18
N GLU A 312 -21.81 12.39 -13.40
CA GLU A 312 -22.51 12.17 -14.67
C GLU A 312 -21.91 12.97 -15.84
N ASP A 313 -21.24 14.09 -15.58
CA ASP A 313 -20.60 14.93 -16.59
C ASP A 313 -19.33 14.32 -17.22
N GLY A 314 -18.77 13.24 -16.65
CA GLY A 314 -17.49 12.64 -17.06
C GLY A 314 -17.58 11.32 -17.85
N ASN A 315 -18.78 10.77 -18.08
CA ASN A 315 -18.98 9.35 -18.42
C ASN A 315 -18.59 8.91 -19.85
N ASN A 316 -17.87 9.73 -20.62
CA ASN A 316 -17.68 9.53 -22.07
C ASN A 316 -16.27 9.06 -22.51
N LEU A 317 -15.53 8.34 -21.66
CA LEU A 317 -14.22 7.77 -22.02
C LEU A 317 -14.15 6.25 -21.77
N GLY A 318 -13.81 5.50 -22.84
CA GLY A 318 -13.08 4.22 -22.91
C GLY A 318 -13.51 2.98 -22.10
N PHE A 319 -14.12 3.14 -20.92
CA PHE A 319 -14.56 2.04 -20.05
C PHE A 319 -15.94 1.50 -20.43
N ALA A 320 -16.74 2.28 -21.16
CA ALA A 320 -18.13 1.96 -21.49
C ALA A 320 -18.31 0.84 -22.56
N GLN A 321 -17.26 0.44 -23.27
CA GLN A 321 -17.38 -0.56 -24.36
C GLN A 321 -17.20 -2.02 -23.92
N PHE A 322 -16.88 -2.30 -22.66
CA PHE A 322 -16.66 -3.67 -22.19
C PHE A 322 -17.79 -4.08 -21.28
N LYS A 323 -18.79 -4.76 -21.86
CA LYS A 323 -19.86 -5.43 -21.12
C LYS A 323 -19.23 -6.26 -20.00
N ASN A 324 -19.76 -6.13 -18.79
CA ASN A 324 -19.58 -7.13 -17.75
C ASN A 324 -20.02 -8.47 -18.36
N GLU A 325 -19.12 -9.44 -18.45
CA GLU A 325 -19.54 -10.84 -18.40
C GLU A 325 -20.08 -11.04 -16.97
N GLU A 326 -21.38 -10.75 -16.82
CA GLU A 326 -22.23 -11.22 -15.74
C GLU A 326 -22.60 -12.67 -16.07
N ASP A 327 -22.18 -13.58 -15.21
CA ASP A 327 -22.91 -14.79 -14.82
C ASP A 327 -22.55 -15.10 -13.35
#